data_AF-A0A452YJJ8-F1
#
_entry.id   AF-A0A452YJJ8-F1
#
_cell.length_a   1.000
_cell.length_b   1.000
_cell.length_c   1.000
_cell.angle_alpha   90.00
_cell.angle_beta   90.00
_cell.angle_gamma   90.00
#
_symmetry.space_group_name_H-M   'P 1'
#
loop_
_entity.id
_entity.type
_entity.pdbx_description
1 polymer ?
#
loop_
_entity_poly.entity_id
_entity_poly.type
_entity_poly.pdbx_seq_one_letter_code
_entity_poly.pdbx_strand_id
1 'polypeptide(L)'
;MTAREILMMFKNIGKKVWIRSSKPYPISLSLRKLQGLLKDDLSMDRDCFNLIIRKIMLDDIQTSQKTKQLIAKHYLDMKFWMTT
;
A
#
# COMPACT_ATOMS: atom_id res chain seq x y z
N MET A 1 -20.44 8.90 28.38
CA MET A 1 -19.46 8.28 27.48
C MET A 1 -18.17 8.07 28.27
N THR A 2 -17.72 6.84 28.45
CA THR A 2 -16.58 6.49 29.31
C THR A 2 -15.25 6.52 28.53
N ALA A 3 -14.12 6.70 29.22
CA ALA A 3 -12.79 6.66 28.59
C ALA A 3 -12.54 5.34 27.82
N ARG A 4 -13.14 4.24 28.28
CA ARG A 4 -13.10 2.93 27.61
C ARG A 4 -13.85 2.91 26.28
N GLU A 5 -15.01 3.55 26.21
CA GLU A 5 -15.80 3.69 24.98
C GLU A 5 -15.06 4.54 23.96
N ILE A 6 -14.47 5.66 24.40
CA ILE A 6 -13.65 6.54 23.56
C ILE A 6 -12.45 5.77 22.99
N LEU A 7 -11.73 5.00 23.83
CA LEU A 7 -10.61 4.17 23.38
C LEU A 7 -11.04 3.07 22.39
N MET A 8 -12.22 2.46 22.59
CA MET A 8 -12.79 1.50 21.64
C MET A 8 -13.13 2.15 20.30
N MET A 9 -13.70 3.35 20.30
CA MET A 9 -13.99 4.11 19.08
C MET A 9 -12.71 4.42 18.31
N PHE A 10 -11.66 4.94 18.98
CA PHE A 10 -10.36 5.19 18.34
C PHE A 10 -9.71 3.90 17.80
N LYS A 11 -9.75 2.80 18.54
CA LYS A 11 -9.28 1.49 18.07
C LYS A 11 -10.06 1.00 16.84
N ASN A 12 -11.37 1.23 16.79
CA ASN A 12 -12.20 0.84 15.65
C ASN A 12 -11.94 1.71 14.42
N ILE A 13 -11.69 3.00 14.58
CA ILE A 13 -11.30 3.90 13.47
C ILE A 13 -10.02 3.39 12.79
N GLY A 14 -9.04 2.93 13.56
CA GLY A 14 -7.80 2.36 13.02
C GLY A 14 -7.97 1.03 12.26
N LYS A 15 -9.06 0.28 12.53
CA LYS A 15 -9.42 -0.97 11.87
C LYS A 15 -10.35 -0.80 10.67
N LYS A 16 -11.00 0.37 10.55
CA LYS A 16 -11.86 0.69 9.41
C LYS A 16 -11.05 0.57 8.11
N VAL A 17 -11.60 -0.10 7.11
CA VAL A 17 -11.03 -0.15 5.75
C VAL A 17 -11.29 1.18 5.08
N TRP A 18 -10.25 1.80 4.54
CA TRP A 18 -10.30 3.08 3.83
C TRP A 18 -10.06 2.90 2.34
N ILE A 19 -9.15 2.00 1.96
CA ILE A 19 -8.90 1.67 0.56
C ILE A 19 -9.27 0.22 0.36
N ARG A 20 -10.11 -0.05 -0.64
CA ARG A 20 -10.43 -1.40 -1.10
C ARG A 20 -10.43 -1.42 -2.62
N SER A 21 -9.62 -2.28 -3.21
CA SER A 21 -9.73 -2.61 -4.64
C SER A 21 -9.67 -4.11 -4.81
N SER A 22 -10.44 -4.63 -5.76
CA SER A 22 -10.45 -6.04 -6.15
C SER A 22 -9.64 -6.31 -7.42
N LYS A 23 -9.37 -5.29 -8.23
CA LYS A 23 -8.68 -5.39 -9.52
C LYS A 23 -7.73 -4.21 -9.74
N PRO A 24 -6.61 -4.39 -10.48
CA PRO A 24 -6.09 -5.67 -10.96
C PRO A 24 -5.51 -6.56 -9.85
N TYR A 25 -5.30 -6.03 -8.64
CA TYR A 25 -4.83 -6.79 -7.48
C TYR A 25 -5.71 -6.50 -6.25
N PRO A 26 -6.12 -7.54 -5.50
CA PRO A 26 -6.82 -7.35 -4.25
C PRO A 26 -5.95 -6.55 -3.26
N ILE A 27 -6.51 -5.48 -2.71
CA ILE A 27 -5.89 -4.69 -1.65
C ILE A 27 -6.98 -4.18 -0.69
N SER A 28 -6.66 -4.20 0.61
CA SER A 28 -7.51 -3.67 1.67
C SER A 28 -6.63 -2.99 2.72
N LEU A 29 -6.65 -1.65 2.75
CA LEU A 29 -5.86 -0.87 3.69
C LEU A 29 -6.76 -0.19 4.71
N SER A 30 -6.40 -0.34 5.99
CA SER A 30 -7.01 0.43 7.07
C SER A 30 -6.27 1.75 7.29
N LEU A 31 -6.89 2.69 8.02
CA LEU A 31 -6.24 3.95 8.38
C LEU A 31 -4.91 3.72 9.11
N ARG A 32 -4.84 2.70 9.98
CA ARG A 32 -3.60 2.36 10.69
C ARG A 32 -2.48 1.93 9.73
N LYS A 33 -2.79 1.13 8.71
CA LYS A 33 -1.80 0.72 7.69
C LYS A 33 -1.30 1.92 6.89
N LEU A 34 -2.19 2.86 6.56
CA LEU A 34 -1.83 4.11 5.88
C LEU A 34 -0.98 5.04 6.75
N GLN A 35 -1.31 5.18 8.03
CA GLN A 35 -0.50 5.95 8.98
C GLN A 35 0.89 5.34 9.17
N GLY A 36 0.99 4.01 9.20
CA GLY A 36 2.27 3.31 9.25
C GLY A 36 3.14 3.55 8.01
N LEU A 37 2.55 3.91 6.87
CA LEU A 37 3.31 4.27 5.67
C LEU A 37 4.06 5.60 5.82
N LEU A 38 3.52 6.52 6.63
CA LEU A 38 4.06 7.87 6.83
C LEU A 38 5.00 7.97 8.03
N LYS A 39 5.20 6.87 8.75
CA LYS A 39 5.90 6.81 10.02
C LYS A 39 7.20 6.04 9.85
N ASP A 40 8.32 6.72 10.05
CA ASP A 40 9.66 6.13 9.88
C ASP A 40 10.03 5.16 11.02
N ASP A 41 9.33 5.23 12.15
CA ASP A 41 9.55 4.38 13.32
C ASP A 41 8.81 3.03 13.27
N LEU A 42 7.90 2.84 12.31
CA LEU A 42 7.10 1.64 12.16
C LEU A 42 7.49 0.85 10.93
N SER A 43 7.52 -0.48 11.07
CA SER A 43 7.65 -1.36 9.92
C SER A 43 6.46 -1.17 8.98
N MET A 44 6.73 -0.97 7.69
CA MET A 44 5.70 -0.83 6.67
C MET A 44 4.86 -2.10 6.54
N ASP A 45 3.54 -1.94 6.40
CA ASP A 45 2.65 -3.07 6.11
C ASP A 45 2.98 -3.67 4.72
N ARG A 46 2.88 -4.99 4.61
CA ARG A 46 3.20 -5.73 3.39
C ARG A 46 2.40 -5.27 2.16
N ASP A 47 1.11 -5.03 2.34
CA ASP A 47 0.24 -4.61 1.23
C ASP A 47 0.63 -3.20 0.77
N CYS A 48 1.03 -2.34 1.71
CA CYS A 48 1.57 -1.01 1.41
C CYS A 48 2.90 -1.08 0.66
N PHE A 49 3.82 -1.96 1.08
CA PHE A 49 5.10 -2.17 0.40
C PHE A 49 4.88 -2.62 -1.06
N ASN A 50 4.09 -3.68 -1.26
CA ASN A 50 3.76 -4.18 -2.59
C ASN A 50 3.10 -3.10 -3.46
N LEU A 51 2.26 -2.24 -2.87
CA LEU A 51 1.63 -1.13 -3.59
C LEU A 51 2.64 -0.07 -4.04
N ILE A 52 3.58 0.33 -3.18
CA ILE A 52 4.61 1.32 -3.51
C ILE A 52 5.51 0.84 -4.65
N ILE A 53 5.99 -0.40 -4.59
CA ILE A 53 6.86 -0.94 -5.64
C ILE A 53 6.13 -0.95 -6.99
N ARG A 54 4.84 -1.36 -7.00
CA ARG A 54 4.01 -1.31 -8.22
C ARG A 54 3.81 0.10 -8.74
N LYS A 55 3.65 1.10 -7.85
CA LYS A 55 3.53 2.51 -8.25
C LYS A 55 4.81 2.99 -8.92
N ILE A 56 5.97 2.74 -8.31
CA ILE A 56 7.27 3.14 -8.85
C ILE A 56 7.49 2.51 -10.24
N MET A 57 7.19 1.22 -10.38
CA MET A 57 7.25 0.50 -11.65
C MET A 57 6.34 1.14 -12.71
N LEU A 58 5.08 1.42 -12.36
CA LEU A 58 4.13 2.03 -13.29
C LEU A 58 4.59 3.43 -13.73
N ASP A 59 5.10 4.22 -12.80
CA ASP A 59 5.63 5.56 -13.06
C ASP A 59 6.87 5.49 -13.99
N ASP A 60 7.76 4.49 -13.83
CA ASP A 60 8.92 4.27 -14.72
C ASP A 60 8.51 3.85 -16.14
N ILE A 61 7.52 2.95 -16.26
CA ILE A 61 6.95 2.54 -17.55
C ILE A 61 6.33 3.75 -18.25
N GLN A 62 5.50 4.53 -17.55
CA GLN A 62 4.87 5.73 -18.10
C GLN A 62 5.91 6.77 -18.53
N THR A 63 6.97 6.95 -17.75
CA THR A 63 8.06 7.88 -18.07
C THR A 63 8.83 7.43 -19.30
N SER A 64 9.15 6.14 -19.40
CA SER A 64 9.83 5.55 -20.56
C SER A 64 9.00 5.70 -21.84
N GLN A 65 7.69 5.44 -21.76
CA GLN A 65 6.76 5.62 -22.88
C GLN A 65 6.71 7.08 -23.36
N LYS A 66 6.63 8.05 -22.44
CA LYS A 66 6.62 9.49 -22.78
C LYS A 66 7.93 9.94 -23.43
N THR A 67 9.05 9.42 -22.95
CA THR A 67 10.40 9.80 -23.42
C THR A 67 10.87 8.99 -24.62
N LYS A 68 10.07 8.02 -25.09
CA LYS A 68 10.41 7.05 -26.15
C LYS A 68 11.69 6.27 -25.84
N GLN A 69 12.04 6.13 -24.57
CA GLN A 69 13.16 5.32 -24.13
C GLN A 69 12.76 3.84 -24.14
N LEU A 70 13.74 2.97 -24.41
CA LEU A 70 13.52 1.53 -24.41
C LEU A 70 13.33 1.05 -22.96
N ILE A 71 12.24 0.31 -22.70
CA ILE A 71 12.04 -0.31 -21.38
C ILE A 71 13.04 -1.46 -21.26
N ALA A 72 14.18 -1.20 -20.63
CA ALA A 72 15.24 -2.19 -20.43
C ALA A 72 15.02 -3.09 -19.19
N LYS A 73 14.08 -2.73 -18.31
CA LYS A 73 13.80 -3.46 -17.05
C LYS A 73 12.67 -4.46 -17.25
N HIS A 74 12.90 -5.71 -16.87
CA HIS A 74 11.89 -6.75 -16.87
C HIS A 74 11.11 -6.74 -15.55
N TYR A 75 9.85 -6.29 -15.58
CA TYR A 75 8.99 -6.23 -14.40
C TYR A 75 8.14 -7.52 -14.29
N LEU A 76 8.74 -8.63 -13.87
CA LEU A 76 8.00 -9.87 -13.57
C LEU A 76 7.75 -10.04 -12.08
N ASP A 77 6.50 -10.43 -11.80
CA ASP A 77 5.85 -10.65 -10.52
C ASP A 77 5.65 -9.40 -9.65
N MET A 78 4.37 -9.04 -9.46
CA MET A 78 3.94 -7.90 -8.67
C MET A 78 3.69 -8.29 -7.21
N LYS A 79 4.02 -9.51 -6.81
CA LYS A 79 3.93 -10.01 -5.43
C LYS A 79 5.32 -10.05 -4.77
N PHE A 80 5.95 -8.88 -4.66
CA PHE A 80 7.31 -8.72 -4.14
C PHE A 80 7.51 -9.27 -2.73
N TRP A 81 6.50 -9.10 -1.86
CA TRP A 81 6.49 -9.70 -0.52
C TRP A 81 5.35 -10.71 -0.42
N MET A 82 5.69 -11.99 -0.53
CA MET A 82 4.82 -13.15 -0.32
C MET A 82 5.16 -13.83 1.02
N THR A 83 4.18 -14.45 1.68
CA THR A 83 4.45 -15.48 2.70
C THR A 83 4.42 -16.83 2.01
N THR A 84 5.48 -17.59 2.21
CA THR A 84 5.60 -19.00 1.85
C THR A 84 4.59 -19.86 2.59
#